data_AF-A0A2M9YKN9-F1
#
_entry.id   AF-A0A2M9YKN9-F1
#
_cell.length_a   1.000
_cell.length_b   1.000
_cell.length_c   1.000
_cell.angle_alpha   90.00
_cell.angle_beta   90.00
_cell.angle_gamma   90.00
#
_symmetry.space_group_name_H-M   'P 1'
#
loop_
_entity.id
_entity.type
_entity.pdbx_description
1 polymer ?
#
loop_
_entity_poly.entity_id
_entity_poly.type
_entity_poly.pdbx_seq_one_letter_code
_entity_poly.pdbx_strand_id
1 'polypeptide(L)'
;MEERSKLNFIQQQGFNSIHSLSCGLQYSSLLWQPRVIGVLVLFGIGFQLESLFLILSLALFWGALFPRFNIFDLIYNRFWGIRKDRVFLTPAPPPRRFSQGLGGGLMLGICVSLFAEWKIAAICFEMLLVIGLSAPILSKFCIPAYIYHIIRGEIRFANRTLPWSRG
;
A
#
# COMPACT_ATOMS: atom_id res chain seq x y z
N MET A 1 -13.15 14.35 -12.77
CA MET A 1 -11.70 14.12 -12.62
C MET A 1 -11.41 13.18 -11.45
N GLU A 2 -12.08 13.38 -10.30
CA GLU A 2 -11.86 12.59 -9.09
C GLU A 2 -12.19 11.08 -9.19
N GLU A 3 -13.31 10.71 -9.82
CA GLU A 3 -13.67 9.29 -10.00
C GLU A 3 -12.71 8.54 -10.94
N ARG A 4 -12.12 9.25 -11.91
CA ARG A 4 -11.14 8.67 -12.83
C ARG A 4 -9.82 8.37 -12.12
N SER A 5 -9.33 9.26 -11.25
CA SER A 5 -8.10 8.98 -10.50
C SER A 5 -8.28 7.84 -9.49
N LYS A 6 -9.48 7.69 -8.88
CA LYS A 6 -9.81 6.50 -8.09
C LYS A 6 -9.80 5.23 -8.94
N LEU A 7 -10.42 5.26 -10.12
CA LEU A 7 -10.42 4.11 -11.03
C LEU A 7 -8.99 3.73 -11.45
N ASN A 8 -8.18 4.71 -11.85
CA ASN A 8 -6.79 4.53 -12.21
C ASN A 8 -5.99 3.90 -11.07
N PHE A 9 -6.15 4.39 -9.84
CA PHE A 9 -5.52 3.80 -8.65
C PHE A 9 -5.87 2.32 -8.52
N ILE A 10 -7.16 1.97 -8.61
CA ILE A 10 -7.60 0.59 -8.42
C ILE A 10 -7.09 -0.32 -9.55
N GLN A 11 -7.10 0.16 -10.79
CA GLN A 11 -6.53 -0.56 -11.95
C GLN A 11 -5.02 -0.75 -11.79
N GLN A 12 -4.31 0.27 -11.32
CA GLN A 12 -2.87 0.20 -11.04
C GLN A 12 -2.53 -0.82 -9.93
N GLN A 13 -3.46 -1.05 -8.99
CA GLN A 13 -3.30 -2.14 -8.03
C GLN A 13 -3.50 -3.52 -8.66
N GLY A 14 -4.05 -3.63 -9.87
CA GLY A 14 -4.27 -4.89 -10.60
C GLY A 14 -5.72 -5.37 -10.60
N PHE A 15 -6.68 -4.51 -10.27
CA PHE A 15 -8.12 -4.86 -10.30
C PHE A 15 -8.78 -4.28 -11.56
N ASN A 16 -9.19 -5.16 -12.49
CA ASN A 16 -9.62 -4.76 -13.84
C ASN A 16 -11.14 -4.64 -14.03
N SER A 17 -11.96 -5.23 -13.16
CA SER A 17 -13.42 -5.31 -13.30
C SER A 17 -14.13 -4.53 -12.18
N ILE A 18 -14.47 -3.27 -12.44
CA ILE A 18 -15.19 -2.45 -11.48
C ILE A 18 -16.40 -1.84 -12.16
N HIS A 19 -17.57 -2.06 -11.58
CA HIS A 19 -18.78 -1.33 -11.93
C HIS A 19 -18.68 0.08 -11.35
N SER A 20 -19.03 1.13 -12.11
CA SER A 20 -18.83 2.52 -11.70
C SER A 20 -19.45 2.86 -10.32
N LEU A 21 -20.57 2.20 -9.95
CA LEU A 21 -21.22 2.35 -8.65
C LEU A 21 -20.37 1.90 -7.45
N SER A 22 -19.42 0.98 -7.63
CA SER A 22 -18.60 0.42 -6.53
C SER A 22 -17.17 0.96 -6.50
N CYS A 23 -16.80 1.87 -7.41
CA CYS A 23 -15.46 2.45 -7.50
C CYS A 23 -15.03 3.15 -6.20
N GLY A 24 -15.86 4.06 -5.69
CA GLY A 24 -15.57 4.79 -4.45
C GLY A 24 -15.42 3.88 -3.23
N LEU A 25 -16.26 2.85 -3.13
CA LEU A 25 -16.20 1.87 -2.04
C LEU A 25 -14.95 1.01 -2.14
N GLN A 26 -14.61 0.50 -3.33
CA GLN A 26 -13.41 -0.29 -3.56
C GLN A 26 -12.14 0.52 -3.26
N TYR A 27 -12.08 1.76 -3.74
CA TYR A 27 -10.98 2.69 -3.43
C TYR A 27 -10.82 2.89 -1.93
N SER A 28 -11.91 3.19 -1.22
CA SER A 28 -11.86 3.40 0.23
C SER A 28 -11.45 2.13 0.99
N SER A 29 -11.83 0.96 0.49
CA SER A 29 -11.49 -0.34 1.08
C SER A 29 -9.99 -0.62 0.91
N LEU A 30 -9.44 -0.37 -0.27
CA LEU A 30 -8.01 -0.52 -0.56
C LEU A 30 -7.13 0.46 0.22
N LEU A 31 -7.64 1.65 0.55
CA LEU A 31 -6.93 2.62 1.39
C LEU A 31 -6.90 2.28 2.88
N TRP A 32 -7.68 1.30 3.34
CA TRP A 32 -7.73 0.97 4.76
C TRP A 32 -6.37 0.52 5.29
N GLN A 33 -5.72 -0.42 4.62
CA GLN A 33 -4.40 -0.92 5.01
C GLN A 33 -3.34 0.20 5.07
N PRO A 34 -3.11 1.01 4.01
CA PRO A 34 -2.09 2.06 4.07
C PRO A 34 -2.43 3.16 5.10
N ARG A 35 -3.70 3.42 5.43
CA ARG A 35 -4.07 4.35 6.51
C ARG A 35 -3.69 3.81 7.89
N VAL A 36 -4.04 2.55 8.17
CA VAL A 36 -3.68 1.89 9.44
C VAL A 36 -2.16 1.84 9.59
N ILE A 37 -1.46 1.41 8.54
CA ILE A 37 0.00 1.37 8.52
C ILE A 37 0.58 2.78 8.70
N GLY A 38 0.03 3.80 8.03
CA GLY A 38 0.47 5.18 8.17
C GLY A 38 0.41 5.68 9.61
N VAL A 39 -0.69 5.43 10.32
CA VAL A 39 -0.83 5.81 11.73
C VAL A 39 0.20 5.08 12.60
N LEU A 40 0.37 3.77 12.41
CA LEU A 40 1.33 2.97 13.17
C LEU A 40 2.78 3.37 12.88
N VAL A 41 3.10 3.71 11.63
CA VAL A 41 4.44 4.20 11.23
C VAL A 41 4.72 5.55 11.87
N LEU A 42 3.79 6.51 11.84
CA LEU A 42 4.00 7.80 12.50
C LEU A 42 4.22 7.64 14.01
N PHE A 43 3.49 6.72 14.64
CA PHE A 43 3.72 6.35 16.03
C PHE A 43 5.11 5.72 16.23
N GLY A 44 5.50 4.77 15.38
CA GLY A 44 6.81 4.12 15.42
C GLY A 44 7.98 5.08 15.23
N ILE A 45 7.85 6.06 14.31
CA ILE A 45 8.86 7.11 14.12
C ILE A 45 8.92 8.02 15.34
N GLY A 46 7.78 8.51 15.84
CA GLY A 46 7.73 9.44 16.97
C GLY A 46 8.34 8.87 18.26
N PHE A 47 8.19 7.56 18.49
CA PHE A 47 8.73 6.86 19.64
C PHE A 47 9.97 5.99 19.33
N GLN A 48 10.46 6.01 18.09
CA GLN A 48 11.61 5.22 17.62
C GLN A 48 11.49 3.71 17.97
N LEU A 49 10.31 3.12 17.72
CA LEU A 49 10.00 1.74 18.11
C LEU A 49 10.46 0.72 17.06
N GLU A 50 11.70 0.24 17.17
CA GLU A 50 12.28 -0.79 16.29
C GLU A 50 11.41 -2.05 16.18
N SER A 51 10.85 -2.53 17.29
CA SER A 51 10.02 -3.72 17.33
C SER A 51 8.73 -3.56 16.54
N LEU A 52 8.14 -2.36 16.52
CA LEU A 52 6.95 -2.06 15.73
C LEU A 52 7.27 -2.14 14.23
N PHE A 53 8.40 -1.58 13.79
CA PHE A 53 8.83 -1.69 12.39
C PHE A 53 9.11 -3.14 11.99
N LEU A 54 9.70 -3.94 12.87
CA LEU A 54 9.91 -5.37 12.63
C LEU A 54 8.57 -6.12 12.47
N ILE A 55 7.63 -5.92 13.39
CA ILE A 55 6.30 -6.56 13.34
C ILE A 55 5.56 -6.19 12.05
N LEU A 56 5.55 -4.90 11.68
CA LEU A 56 4.90 -4.44 10.46
C LEU A 56 5.59 -4.97 9.21
N SER A 57 6.93 -5.04 9.22
CA SER A 57 7.72 -5.63 8.13
C SER A 57 7.33 -7.10 7.90
N LEU A 58 7.31 -7.91 8.96
CA LEU A 58 6.90 -9.30 8.90
C LEU A 58 5.45 -9.46 8.43
N ALA A 59 4.53 -8.62 8.94
CA ALA A 59 3.13 -8.64 8.52
C ALA A 59 2.96 -8.30 7.03
N LEU A 60 3.74 -7.35 6.51
CA LEU A 60 3.72 -6.97 5.09
C LEU A 60 4.33 -8.05 4.21
N PHE A 61 5.48 -8.62 4.59
CA PHE A 61 6.06 -9.75 3.87
C PHE A 61 5.14 -10.96 3.86
N TRP A 62 4.50 -11.25 4.99
CA TRP A 62 3.49 -12.30 5.09
C TRP A 62 2.34 -12.07 4.10
N GLY A 63 1.80 -10.85 4.05
CA GLY A 63 0.77 -10.48 3.10
C GLY A 63 1.21 -10.58 1.63
N ALA A 64 2.47 -10.26 1.34
CA ALA A 64 3.03 -10.35 -0.01
C ALA A 64 3.26 -11.81 -0.45
N LEU A 65 3.70 -12.69 0.46
CA LEU A 65 3.95 -14.11 0.18
C LEU A 65 2.65 -14.92 0.17
N PHE A 66 1.77 -14.69 1.14
CA PHE A 66 0.54 -15.43 1.38
C PHE A 66 -0.70 -14.51 1.28
N PRO A 67 -1.05 -14.02 0.08
CA PRO A 67 -2.09 -13.00 -0.10
C PRO A 67 -3.49 -13.44 0.35
N ARG A 68 -3.76 -14.75 0.40
CA ARG A 68 -5.03 -15.29 0.94
C ARG A 68 -5.14 -15.16 2.46
N PHE A 69 -4.01 -15.07 3.15
CA PHE A 69 -3.90 -14.96 4.60
C PHE A 69 -3.33 -13.61 5.02
N ASN A 70 -3.53 -12.58 4.20
CA ASN A 70 -3.09 -11.23 4.52
C ASN A 70 -3.84 -10.73 5.75
N ILE A 71 -3.11 -10.54 6.85
CA ILE A 71 -3.69 -10.19 8.16
C ILE A 71 -4.51 -8.91 8.10
N PHE A 72 -4.05 -7.91 7.33
CA PHE A 72 -4.78 -6.65 7.16
C PHE A 72 -6.11 -6.88 6.44
N ASP A 73 -6.10 -7.62 5.33
CA ASP A 73 -7.32 -7.91 4.58
C ASP A 73 -8.29 -8.78 5.40
N LEU A 74 -7.79 -9.73 6.19
CA LEU A 74 -8.59 -10.56 7.08
C LEU A 74 -9.28 -9.74 8.18
N ILE A 75 -8.53 -8.86 8.86
CA ILE A 75 -9.09 -7.93 9.86
C ILE A 75 -10.13 -7.03 9.21
N TYR A 76 -9.80 -6.42 8.06
CA TYR A 76 -10.72 -5.57 7.34
C TYR A 76 -12.02 -6.30 6.98
N ASN A 77 -11.92 -7.48 6.38
CA ASN A 77 -13.06 -8.26 5.93
C ASN A 77 -13.94 -8.73 7.09
N ARG A 78 -13.34 -9.08 8.23
CA ARG A 78 -14.06 -9.51 9.44
C ARG A 78 -14.91 -8.38 10.04
N PHE A 79 -14.40 -7.15 10.10
CA PHE A 79 -15.09 -6.04 10.77
C PHE A 79 -15.95 -5.17 9.83
N TRP A 80 -15.54 -5.03 8.56
CA TRP A 80 -16.16 -4.13 7.59
C TRP A 80 -16.61 -4.81 6.30
N GLY A 81 -15.91 -5.83 5.80
CA GLY A 81 -16.14 -6.39 4.45
C GLY A 81 -17.50 -7.07 4.22
N ILE A 82 -18.25 -7.38 5.28
CA ILE A 82 -19.59 -8.00 5.20
C ILE A 82 -20.71 -6.93 5.15
N ARG A 83 -20.39 -5.66 5.41
CA ARG A 83 -21.41 -4.59 5.46
C ARG A 83 -21.83 -4.17 4.05
N LYS A 84 -23.12 -3.84 3.89
CA LYS A 84 -23.76 -3.48 2.61
C LYS A 84 -23.11 -2.26 1.91
N ASP A 85 -22.38 -1.43 2.67
CA ASP A 85 -21.71 -0.21 2.23
C ASP A 85 -20.19 -0.38 2.04
N ARG A 86 -19.68 -1.62 1.97
CA ARG A 86 -18.26 -1.93 1.85
C ARG A 86 -18.02 -3.04 0.83
N VAL A 87 -16.78 -3.13 0.35
CA VAL A 87 -16.38 -4.18 -0.60
C VAL A 87 -15.47 -5.17 0.09
N PHE A 88 -15.78 -6.46 -0.05
CA PHE A 88 -14.92 -7.53 0.42
C PHE A 88 -13.59 -7.54 -0.36
N LEU A 89 -12.47 -7.48 0.36
CA LEU A 89 -11.14 -7.52 -0.25
C LEU A 89 -10.79 -8.95 -0.65
N THR A 90 -10.59 -9.17 -1.94
CA THR A 90 -10.04 -10.41 -2.48
C THR A 90 -8.52 -10.46 -2.31
N PRO A 91 -7.89 -11.65 -2.40
CA PRO A 91 -6.44 -11.79 -2.24
C PRO A 91 -5.66 -10.79 -3.09
N ALA A 92 -4.65 -10.17 -2.49
CA ALA A 92 -3.91 -9.08 -3.11
C ALA A 92 -3.33 -9.49 -4.49
N PRO A 93 -3.64 -8.75 -5.57
CA PRO A 93 -3.03 -8.96 -6.89
C PRO A 93 -1.52 -8.63 -6.91
N PRO A 94 -0.78 -9.05 -7.95
CA PRO A 94 0.67 -8.89 -8.00
C PRO A 94 1.23 -7.47 -7.76
N PRO A 95 0.66 -6.37 -8.32
CA PRO A 95 1.18 -5.02 -8.06
C PRO A 95 1.03 -4.61 -6.58
N ARG A 96 -0.09 -4.99 -5.94
CA ARG A 96 -0.33 -4.75 -4.51
C ARG A 96 0.63 -5.56 -3.64
N ARG A 97 0.90 -6.82 -4.01
CA ARG A 97 1.88 -7.68 -3.32
C ARG A 97 3.30 -7.11 -3.40
N PHE A 98 3.69 -6.61 -4.57
CA PHE A 98 4.98 -5.92 -4.75
C PHE A 98 5.07 -4.69 -3.84
N SER A 99 3.99 -3.90 -3.76
CA SER A 99 3.91 -2.74 -2.88
C SER A 99 4.07 -3.11 -1.41
N GLN A 100 3.45 -4.21 -0.97
CA GLN A 100 3.61 -4.75 0.38
C GLN A 100 5.05 -5.23 0.62
N GLY A 101 5.66 -5.93 -0.32
CA GLY A 101 7.05 -6.38 -0.21
C GLY A 101 8.04 -5.21 -0.10
N LEU A 102 7.88 -4.17 -0.92
CA LEU A 102 8.73 -2.98 -0.84
C LEU A 102 8.53 -2.23 0.49
N GLY A 103 7.28 -2.06 0.93
CA GLY A 103 6.98 -1.47 2.23
C GLY A 103 7.59 -2.24 3.39
N GLY A 104 7.50 -3.58 3.37
CA GLY A 104 8.11 -4.46 4.36
C GLY A 104 9.64 -4.38 4.36
N GLY A 105 10.26 -4.27 3.18
CA GLY A 105 11.70 -4.06 3.03
C GLY A 105 12.17 -2.73 3.63
N LEU A 106 11.45 -1.64 3.38
CA LEU A 106 11.78 -0.34 3.99
C LEU A 106 11.66 -0.39 5.51
N MET A 107 10.59 -0.98 6.05
CA MET A 107 10.41 -1.14 7.50
C MET A 107 11.50 -2.01 8.13
N LEU A 108 11.95 -3.07 7.45
CA LEU A 108 13.08 -3.88 7.91
C LEU A 108 14.37 -3.05 7.92
N GLY A 109 14.60 -2.24 6.88
CA GLY A 109 15.72 -1.31 6.82
C GLY A 109 15.72 -0.31 7.97
N ILE A 110 14.56 0.24 8.34
CA ILE A 110 14.40 1.10 9.54
C ILE A 110 14.76 0.31 10.79
N CYS A 111 14.15 -0.85 11.02
CA CYS A 111 14.42 -1.69 12.20
C CYS A 111 15.91 -2.00 12.35
N VAL A 112 16.57 -2.46 11.29
CA VAL A 112 18.01 -2.78 11.31
C VAL A 112 18.85 -1.51 11.57
N SER A 113 18.48 -0.38 10.95
CA SER A 113 19.21 0.88 11.14
C SER A 113 19.07 1.43 12.56
N LEU A 114 17.89 1.30 13.17
CA LEU A 114 17.67 1.70 14.57
C LEU A 114 18.45 0.80 15.52
N PHE A 115 18.38 -0.52 15.32
CA PHE A 115 19.12 -1.50 16.13
C PHE A 115 20.64 -1.32 16.03
N ALA A 116 21.16 -0.96 14.86
CA ALA A 116 22.58 -0.68 14.62
C ALA A 116 23.00 0.77 14.92
N GLU A 117 22.09 1.60 15.45
CA GLU A 117 22.29 3.03 15.73
C GLU A 117 22.72 3.88 14.50
N TRP A 118 22.41 3.43 13.29
CA TRP A 118 22.69 4.14 12.04
C TRP A 118 21.65 5.23 11.77
N LYS A 119 21.73 6.32 12.53
CA LYS A 119 20.74 7.42 12.52
C LYS A 119 20.43 7.96 11.12
N ILE A 120 21.47 8.20 10.30
CA ILE A 120 21.29 8.74 8.94
C ILE A 120 20.54 7.73 8.06
N ALA A 121 20.89 6.44 8.14
CA ALA A 121 20.22 5.39 7.37
C ALA A 121 18.75 5.24 7.81
N ALA A 122 18.48 5.25 9.12
CA ALA A 122 17.14 5.21 9.67
C ALA A 122 16.28 6.36 9.13
N ILE A 123 16.77 7.60 9.22
CA ILE A 123 16.07 8.79 8.70
C ILE A 123 15.80 8.66 7.19
N CYS A 124 16.76 8.20 6.40
CA CYS A 124 16.58 8.00 4.96
C CYS A 124 15.46 6.99 4.66
N PHE A 125 15.43 5.85 5.37
CA PHE A 125 14.39 4.84 5.19
C PHE A 125 13.01 5.32 5.69
N GLU A 126 12.96 6.00 6.84
CA GLU A 126 11.74 6.60 7.38
C GLU A 126 11.14 7.62 6.40
N MET A 127 11.96 8.52 5.86
CA MET A 127 11.53 9.52 4.88
C MET A 127 10.98 8.86 3.61
N LEU A 128 11.67 7.84 3.08
CA LEU A 128 11.21 7.11 1.90
C LEU A 128 9.88 6.39 2.18
N LEU A 129 9.73 5.79 3.36
CA LEU A 129 8.50 5.13 3.78
C LEU A 129 7.33 6.11 3.90
N VAL A 130 7.54 7.28 4.52
CA VAL A 130 6.54 8.34 4.67
C VAL A 130 6.10 8.88 3.30
N ILE A 131 7.05 9.11 2.39
CA ILE A 131 6.73 9.52 1.01
C ILE A 131 5.90 8.43 0.31
N GLY A 132 6.30 7.17 0.42
CA GLY A 132 5.59 6.04 -0.17
C GLY A 132 4.15 5.87 0.37
N LEU A 133 3.93 6.11 1.66
CA LEU A 133 2.61 6.01 2.30
C LEU A 133 1.72 7.22 2.05
N SER A 134 2.29 8.41 1.89
CA SER A 134 1.52 9.63 1.62
C SER A 134 0.98 9.67 0.19
N ALA A 135 1.73 9.14 -0.79
CA ALA A 135 1.32 9.11 -2.20
C ALA A 135 -0.07 8.50 -2.47
N PRO A 136 -0.43 7.30 -1.96
CA PRO A 136 -1.77 6.72 -2.19
C PRO A 136 -2.87 7.49 -1.47
N ILE A 137 -2.57 8.10 -0.32
CA ILE A 137 -3.53 8.81 0.51
C ILE A 137 -3.87 10.18 -0.08
N LEU A 138 -2.85 10.94 -0.51
CA LEU A 138 -3.00 12.32 -0.98
C LEU A 138 -3.23 12.38 -2.50
N SER A 139 -2.46 11.59 -3.26
CA SER A 139 -2.39 11.71 -4.72
C SER A 139 -3.15 10.60 -5.45
N LYS A 140 -3.74 9.64 -4.71
CA LYS A 140 -4.44 8.48 -5.29
C LYS A 140 -3.52 7.70 -6.23
N PHE A 141 -2.25 7.59 -5.87
CA PHE A 141 -1.21 6.99 -6.69
C PHE A 141 -0.30 6.10 -5.84
N CYS A 142 -0.03 4.89 -6.32
CA CYS A 142 0.84 3.97 -5.63
C CYS A 142 2.16 3.84 -6.40
N ILE A 143 3.20 4.55 -5.93
CA ILE A 143 4.54 4.53 -6.54
C ILE A 143 5.07 3.10 -6.71
N PRO A 144 4.97 2.19 -5.72
CA PRO A 144 5.48 0.84 -5.89
C PRO A 144 4.73 0.04 -6.97
N ALA A 145 3.40 0.18 -7.06
CA ALA A 145 2.64 -0.47 -8.12
C ALA A 145 2.97 0.09 -9.51
N TYR A 146 3.26 1.40 -9.63
CA TYR A 146 3.80 1.98 -10.86
C TYR A 146 5.12 1.33 -11.28
N ILE A 147 6.06 1.24 -10.33
CA ILE A 147 7.38 0.61 -10.55
C ILE A 147 7.21 -0.85 -10.99
N TYR A 148 6.27 -1.58 -10.38
CA TYR A 148 5.94 -2.95 -10.78
C TYR A 148 5.60 -3.05 -12.28
N HIS A 149 4.70 -2.18 -12.77
CA HIS A 149 4.31 -2.19 -14.18
C HIS A 149 5.46 -1.78 -15.12
N ILE A 150 6.34 -0.86 -14.70
CA ILE A 150 7.55 -0.53 -15.47
C ILE A 150 8.47 -1.74 -15.59
N ILE A 151 8.75 -2.43 -14.48
CA ILE A 151 9.62 -3.62 -14.46
C ILE A 151 9.04 -4.74 -15.34
N ARG A 152 7.71 -4.84 -15.42
CA ARG A 152 7.00 -5.79 -16.28
C ARG A 152 6.94 -5.40 -17.76
N GLY A 153 7.45 -4.23 -18.14
CA GLY A 153 7.42 -3.72 -19.52
C GLY A 153 6.09 -3.08 -19.91
N GLU A 154 5.16 -2.89 -18.97
CA GLU A 154 3.81 -2.38 -19.20
C GLU A 154 3.76 -0.83 -19.11
N ILE A 155 4.77 -0.15 -19.66
CA ILE A 155 4.97 1.31 -19.50
C ILE A 155 3.76 2.12 -19.99
N ARG A 156 3.14 1.72 -21.12
CA ARG A 156 1.93 2.38 -21.63
C ARG A 156 0.77 2.32 -20.64
N PHE A 157 0.58 1.17 -19.98
CA PHE A 157 -0.44 1.02 -18.95
C PHE A 157 -0.11 1.84 -17.70
N ALA A 158 1.15 1.79 -17.25
CA ALA A 158 1.62 2.58 -16.11
C ALA A 158 1.39 4.09 -16.31
N ASN A 159 1.69 4.61 -17.50
CA ASN A 159 1.49 6.03 -17.82
C ASN A 159 0.00 6.41 -17.98
N ARG A 160 -0.83 5.50 -18.51
CA ARG A 160 -2.28 5.71 -18.61
C ARG A 160 -2.97 5.75 -17.25
N THR A 161 -2.43 5.04 -16.26
CA THR A 161 -2.98 4.96 -14.89
C THR A 161 -2.44 6.03 -13.95
N LEU A 162 -1.66 7.01 -14.45
CA LEU A 162 -1.29 8.18 -13.64
C LEU A 162 -2.53 9.00 -13.28
N PRO A 163 -2.58 9.63 -12.08
CA PRO A 163 -3.78 10.33 -11.63
C PRO A 163 -4.09 11.60 -12.44
N TRP A 164 -3.09 12.17 -13.13
CA TRP A 164 -3.23 13.31 -14.05
C TRP A 164 -3.37 12.92 -15.52
N SER A 165 -3.26 11.64 -15.86
CA SER A 165 -3.39 11.19 -17.25
C SER A 165 -4.84 11.34 -17.73
N ARG A 166 -5.02 11.98 -18.89
CA ARG A 166 -6.35 12.25 -19.45
C ARG A 166 -6.91 11.11 -20.30
N GLY A 167 -6.14 10.03 -20.49
CA GLY A 167 -6.49 8.91 -21.38
C GLY A 167 -6.12 9.23 -22.81
#